data_AF-A0AAU1AUW2-F1
#
_entry.id   AF-A0AAU1AUW2-F1
#
_cell.length_a   1.000
_cell.length_b   1.000
_cell.length_c   1.000
_cell.angle_alpha   90.00
_cell.angle_beta   90.00
_cell.angle_gamma   90.00
#
_symmetry.space_group_name_H-M   'P 1'
#
loop_
_entity.id
_entity.type
_entity.pdbx_description
1 polymer ?
#
loop_
_entity_poly.entity_id
_entity_poly.type
_entity_poly.pdbx_seq_one_letter_code
_entity_poly.pdbx_strand_id
1 'polypeptide(L)'
;MAVQPTARRSGRGTALLNHHRSRLDHVNLLSWTSTTTDAQNMHIRHGYTPQPTINLPEGPTLSTMRRNPRHHTPGQPKPVPPQDNEPAPFHRVP
;
A
#
# COMPACT_ATOMS: atom_id res chain seq x y z
N MET A 1 -3.69 0.80 12.73
CA MET A 1 -3.92 -0.63 12.43
C MET A 1 -3.03 -1.46 13.33
N ALA A 2 -3.52 -2.58 13.87
CA ALA A 2 -2.74 -3.44 14.76
C ALA A 2 -2.92 -4.91 14.34
N VAL A 3 -1.85 -5.69 14.47
CA VAL A 3 -1.86 -7.15 14.26
C VAL A 3 -1.34 -7.78 15.54
N GLN A 4 -1.97 -8.86 15.99
CA GLN A 4 -1.51 -9.60 17.16
C GLN A 4 -0.05 -10.05 16.98
N PRO A 5 0.81 -10.00 18.02
CA PRO A 5 2.23 -10.34 17.90
C PRO A 5 2.49 -11.72 17.30
N THR A 6 1.71 -12.72 17.69
CA THR A 6 1.76 -14.11 17.18
C THR A 6 1.43 -14.22 15.70
N ALA A 7 0.77 -13.22 15.13
CA ALA A 7 0.37 -13.15 13.75
C ALA A 7 1.27 -12.19 12.92
N ARG A 8 2.36 -11.67 13.49
CA ARG A 8 3.33 -10.85 12.73
C ARG A 8 3.98 -11.68 11.62
N ARG A 9 4.46 -11.00 10.57
CA ARG A 9 5.08 -11.60 9.37
C ARG A 9 4.20 -12.56 8.56
N SER A 10 2.93 -12.74 8.92
CA SER A 10 1.96 -13.56 8.16
C SER A 10 1.26 -12.81 7.01
N GLY A 11 1.71 -11.60 6.65
CA GLY A 11 1.08 -10.78 5.61
C GLY A 11 -0.23 -10.07 6.02
N ARG A 12 -0.80 -10.35 7.20
CA ARG A 12 -2.03 -9.72 7.69
C ARG A 12 -1.97 -8.18 7.77
N GLY A 13 -0.82 -7.62 8.15
CA GLY A 13 -0.61 -6.17 8.14
C GLY A 13 -0.73 -5.57 6.74
N THR A 14 -0.14 -6.23 5.75
CA THR A 14 -0.24 -5.86 4.33
C THR A 14 -1.68 -5.98 3.83
N ALA A 15 -2.41 -7.04 4.21
CA ALA A 15 -3.80 -7.21 3.81
C ALA A 15 -4.71 -6.08 4.34
N LEU A 16 -4.55 -5.72 5.62
CA LEU A 16 -5.27 -4.59 6.22
C LEU A 16 -4.94 -3.26 5.52
N LEU A 17 -3.65 -3.01 5.22
CA LEU A 17 -3.21 -1.82 4.48
C LEU A 17 -3.79 -1.77 3.06
N ASN A 18 -3.82 -2.91 2.36
CA ASN A 18 -4.38 -3.00 1.02
C ASN A 18 -5.88 -2.71 1.02
N HIS A 19 -6.63 -3.30 1.95
CA HIS A 19 -8.05 -3.06 2.09
C HIS A 19 -8.33 -1.59 2.42
N HIS A 20 -7.60 -1.02 3.38
CA HIS A 20 -7.73 0.39 3.76
C HIS A 20 -7.46 1.33 2.57
N ARG A 21 -6.39 1.08 1.80
CA ARG A 21 -6.05 1.81 0.57
C ARG A 21 -7.18 1.75 -0.44
N SER A 22 -7.69 0.55 -0.74
CA SER A 22 -8.74 0.36 -1.74
C SER A 22 -9.98 1.19 -1.38
N ARG A 23 -10.30 1.25 -0.08
CA ARG A 23 -11.43 2.04 0.40
C ARG A 23 -11.17 3.53 0.24
N LEU A 24 -9.97 4.03 0.58
CA LEU A 24 -9.61 5.44 0.44
C LEU A 24 -9.60 5.92 -1.02
N ASP A 25 -9.05 5.10 -1.93
CA ASP A 25 -9.03 5.42 -3.36
C ASP A 25 -10.44 5.47 -3.94
N HIS A 26 -11.33 4.58 -3.51
CA HIS A 26 -12.73 4.56 -3.95
C HIS A 26 -13.48 5.85 -3.59
N VAL A 27 -13.16 6.46 -2.45
CA VAL A 27 -13.78 7.73 -2.01
C VAL A 27 -12.90 8.95 -2.29
N ASN A 28 -11.81 8.78 -3.06
CA ASN A 28 -10.87 9.84 -3.43
C ASN A 28 -10.36 10.68 -2.23
N LEU A 29 -10.07 10.02 -1.10
CA LEU A 29 -9.64 10.70 0.11
C LEU A 29 -8.12 10.70 0.27
N LEU A 30 -7.61 11.85 0.73
CA LEU A 30 -6.27 11.97 1.28
C LEU A 30 -6.15 11.16 2.58
N SER A 31 -4.96 10.65 2.86
CA SER A 31 -4.69 9.87 4.07
C SER A 31 -3.39 10.31 4.75
N TRP A 32 -3.43 10.31 6.07
CA TRP A 32 -2.28 10.58 6.93
C TRP A 32 -2.10 9.44 7.91
N THR A 33 -0.85 9.17 8.27
CA THR A 33 -0.51 8.24 9.35
C THR A 33 0.72 8.70 10.09
N SER A 34 0.90 8.21 11.32
CA SER A 34 2.12 8.37 12.10
C SER A 34 2.67 6.99 12.39
N THR A 35 3.94 6.78 12.09
CA THR A 35 4.59 5.48 12.23
C THR A 35 6.00 5.65 12.76
N THR A 36 6.55 4.62 13.38
CA THR A 36 7.96 4.59 13.79
C THR A 36 8.87 4.42 12.58
N THR A 37 10.13 4.83 12.69
CA THR A 37 11.09 4.79 11.57
C THR A 37 11.26 3.39 10.96
N ASP A 38 11.21 2.33 11.77
CA ASP A 38 11.30 0.93 11.31
C ASP A 38 10.12 0.50 10.42
N ALA A 39 8.94 1.07 10.65
CA ALA A 39 7.72 0.74 9.92
C ALA A 39 7.48 1.64 8.69
N GLN A 40 8.31 2.66 8.44
CA GLN A 40 8.17 3.55 7.28
C GLN A 40 8.25 2.79 5.94
N ASN A 41 9.22 1.88 5.80
CA ASN A 41 9.45 1.16 4.55
C ASN A 41 8.22 0.37 4.09
N MET A 42 7.41 -0.13 5.02
CA MET A 42 6.14 -0.76 4.70
C MET A 42 5.15 0.24 4.10
N HIS A 43 5.00 1.42 4.70
CA HIS A 43 4.08 2.46 4.24
C HIS A 43 4.52 3.08 2.91
N ILE A 44 5.83 3.24 2.67
CA ILE A 44 6.38 3.71 1.39
C ILE A 44 5.93 2.81 0.23
N ARG A 45 6.00 1.48 0.40
CA ARG A 45 5.51 0.52 -0.61
C ARG A 45 4.02 0.68 -0.93
N HIS A 46 3.24 1.31 -0.06
CA HIS A 46 1.81 1.58 -0.26
C HIS A 46 1.51 3.00 -0.75
N GLY A 47 2.54 3.76 -1.13
CA GLY A 47 2.41 5.10 -1.73
C GLY A 47 2.29 6.23 -0.70
N TYR A 48 2.70 5.99 0.55
CA TYR A 48 2.88 7.05 1.52
C TYR A 48 4.25 7.69 1.36
N THR A 49 4.30 9.01 1.43
CA THR A 49 5.53 9.81 1.45
C THR A 49 5.81 10.31 2.87
N PRO A 50 7.04 10.19 3.37
CA PRO A 50 7.41 10.72 4.69
C PRO A 50 7.29 12.24 4.74
N GLN A 51 7.08 12.76 5.94
CA GLN A 51 6.99 14.17 6.31
C GLN A 51 7.97 14.43 7.48
N PRO A 52 8.18 15.69 7.90
CA PRO A 52 9.07 15.99 9.00
C PRO A 52 8.77 15.14 10.23
N THR A 53 9.83 14.61 10.80
CA THR A 53 9.79 13.68 11.92
C THR A 53 9.47 14.40 13.22
N ILE A 54 8.68 13.76 14.07
CA ILE A 54 8.31 14.22 15.41
C ILE A 54 9.15 13.42 16.41
N ASN A 55 9.98 14.12 17.18
CA ASN A 55 10.74 13.54 18.28
C ASN A 55 9.95 13.73 19.58
N LEU A 56 9.56 12.62 20.21
CA LEU A 56 8.95 12.66 21.53
C LEU A 56 10.05 12.65 22.60
N PRO A 57 9.99 13.51 23.64
CA PRO A 57 10.91 13.42 24.77
C PRO A 57 10.73 12.06 25.44
N GLU A 58 11.84 11.34 25.63
CA GLU A 58 11.90 9.96 26.15
C GLU A 58 11.11 8.91 25.36
N GLY A 59 10.68 9.27 24.14
CA GLY A 59 9.80 8.44 23.33
C GLY A 59 10.41 8.02 21.99
N PRO A 60 9.71 7.16 21.24
CA PRO A 60 10.14 6.79 19.91
C PRO A 60 10.02 7.97 18.95
N THR A 61 10.96 8.05 18.02
CA THR A 61 10.88 8.93 16.87
C THR A 61 9.71 8.51 15.98
N LEU A 62 8.75 9.42 15.78
CA LEU A 62 7.59 9.19 14.90
C LEU A 62 7.77 9.96 13.60
N SER A 63 7.48 9.30 12.50
CA SER A 63 7.41 9.93 11.19
C SER A 63 5.96 10.01 10.76
N THR A 64 5.49 11.24 10.58
CA THR A 64 4.23 11.48 9.91
C THR A 64 4.41 11.14 8.43
N MET A 65 3.41 10.52 7.82
CA MET A 65 3.42 10.17 6.42
C MET A 65 2.08 10.53 5.79
N ARG A 66 2.14 11.03 4.57
CA ARG A 66 0.98 11.44 3.78
C ARG A 66 0.83 10.56 2.56
N ARG A 67 -0.40 10.26 2.17
CA ARG A 67 -0.73 9.69 0.87
C ARG A 67 -1.78 10.56 0.21
N ASN A 68 -1.49 11.00 -1.01
CA ASN A 68 -2.48 11.64 -1.86
C ASN A 68 -3.41 10.58 -2.46
N PRO A 69 -4.69 10.89 -2.67
CA PRO A 69 -5.55 10.01 -3.43
C PRO A 69 -4.98 9.86 -4.83
N ARG A 70 -5.11 8.66 -5.42
CA ARG A 70 -4.77 8.49 -6.82
C ARG A 70 -5.83 9.22 -7.62
N HIS A 71 -5.45 10.31 -8.30
CA HIS A 71 -6.31 10.94 -9.29
C HIS A 71 -6.67 9.87 -10.30
N HIS A 72 -7.91 9.40 -10.26
CA HIS A 72 -8.43 8.52 -11.28
C HIS A 72 -8.70 9.44 -12.48
N THR A 73 -7.71 9.66 -13.34
CA THR A 73 -7.90 10.39 -14.58
C THR A 73 -8.96 9.62 -15.37
N PRO A 74 -10.17 10.17 -15.62
CA PRO A 74 -11.17 9.47 -16.40
C PRO A 74 -10.59 9.21 -17.80
N GLY A 75 -10.45 7.92 -18.17
CA GLY A 75 -9.85 7.51 -19.45
C GLY A 75 -8.50 6.78 -19.34
N GLN A 76 -7.88 6.69 -18.16
CA GLN A 76 -6.69 5.84 -18.02
C GLN A 76 -7.12 4.36 -17.89
N PRO A 77 -6.67 3.44 -18.78
CA PRO A 77 -7.01 2.03 -18.65
C PRO A 77 -6.52 1.49 -17.32
N LYS A 78 -7.36 0.72 -16.62
CA LYS A 78 -6.96 0.00 -15.41
C LYS A 78 -5.69 -0.80 -15.74
N PRO A 79 -4.66 -0.80 -14.88
CA PRO A 79 -3.50 -1.66 -15.09
C PRO A 79 -3.99 -3.09 -15.26
N VAL A 80 -3.78 -3.67 -16.43
CA VAL A 80 -4.07 -5.08 -16.69
C VAL A 80 -3.17 -5.86 -15.73
N PRO A 81 -3.71 -6.69 -14.84
CA PRO A 81 -2.87 -7.57 -14.03
C PRO A 81 -2.02 -8.44 -14.98
N PRO A 82 -0.77 -8.79 -14.60
CA PRO A 82 0.05 -9.64 -15.45
C PRO A 82 -0.74 -10.91 -15.80
N GLN A 83 -0.95 -11.12 -17.10
CA GLN A 83 -1.62 -12.30 -17.61
C GLN A 83 -0.66 -13.49 -17.45
N ASP A 84 -0.65 -14.06 -16.26
CA ASP A 84 -0.11 -15.40 -16.05
C ASP A 84 -1.08 -16.38 -16.71
N ASN A 85 -0.63 -17.00 -17.81
CA ASN A 85 -1.23 -18.10 -18.57
C ASN A 85 -2.14 -17.72 -19.75
N GLU A 86 -1.54 -17.35 -20.89
CA GLU A 86 -2.10 -17.79 -22.17
C GLU A 86 -1.48 -19.17 -22.51
N PRO A 87 -2.25 -20.26 -22.63
CA PRO A 87 -1.71 -21.50 -23.16
C PRO A 87 -1.40 -21.32 -24.65
N ALA A 88 -0.18 -21.66 -25.05
CA ALA A 88 0.29 -21.52 -26.42
C ALA A 88 -0.69 -22.14 -27.44
N PRO A 89 -0.96 -21.49 -28.58
CA PRO A 89 -1.86 -22.04 -29.58
C PRO A 89 -1.28 -23.34 -30.14
N PHE A 90 -2.09 -24.40 -30.11
CA PHE A 90 -1.74 -25.67 -30.73
C PHE A 90 -1.48 -25.45 -32.22
N HIS A 91 -0.22 -25.58 -32.64
CA HIS A 91 0.16 -25.65 -34.04
C HIS A 91 -0.54 -26.85 -34.69
N ARG A 92 -1.54 -26.58 -35.54
CA ARG A 92 -2.06 -27.55 -36.49
C ARG A 92 -1.04 -27.69 -37.61
N VAL A 93 -0.32 -28.80 -37.61
CA VAL A 93 0.57 -29.19 -38.71
C VAL A 93 -0.29 -29.84 -39.80
N PRO A 94 -0.05 -29.55 -41.10
CA PRO A 94 -0.85 -30.03 -42.23
C PRO A 94 -0.87 -31.55 -42.40
#